data_AF-A0AAJ4E150-F1
#
_entry.id   AF-A0AAJ4E150-F1
#
_cell.length_a   1.000
_cell.length_b   1.000
_cell.length_c   1.000
_cell.angle_alpha   90.00
_cell.angle_beta   90.00
_cell.angle_gamma   90.00
#
_symmetry.space_group_name_H-M   'P 1'
#
loop_
_entity.id
_entity.type
_entity.pdbx_description
1 polymer ?
#
loop_
_entity_poly.entity_id
_entity_poly.type
_entity_poly.pdbx_seq_one_letter_code
_entity_poly.pdbx_strand_id
1 'polypeptide(L)'
;MITDGELTLKSGFKYQVELHSVKTDSMGNLHGGTFKNNTDFQAQIKRDARTAGSWKAVQEMNIQFYYHGNTFHCDILVQDLLEDYPVFQVVKELSM
;
A
#
# COMPACT_ATOMS: atom_id res chain seq x y z
N MET A 1 -1.70 -3.71 16.50
CA MET A 1 -2.83 -4.49 15.96
C MET A 1 -2.56 -4.66 14.49
N ILE A 2 -2.57 -5.89 14.00
CA ILE A 2 -2.40 -6.21 12.58
C ILE A 2 -3.76 -6.01 11.91
N THR A 3 -3.78 -5.30 10.79
CA THR A 3 -4.98 -5.11 9.96
C THR A 3 -4.69 -5.68 8.57
N ASP A 4 -5.57 -6.53 8.06
CA ASP A 4 -5.49 -6.96 6.67
C ASP A 4 -5.98 -5.85 5.73
N GLY A 5 -5.24 -5.63 4.65
CA GLY A 5 -5.56 -4.66 3.61
C GLY A 5 -5.37 -5.24 2.21
N GLU A 6 -6.00 -4.62 1.23
CA GLU A 6 -5.82 -4.92 -0.19
C GLU A 6 -4.99 -3.80 -0.85
N LEU A 7 -3.85 -4.15 -1.43
CA LEU A 7 -3.11 -3.29 -2.34
C LEU A 7 -3.54 -3.57 -3.77
N THR A 8 -3.90 -2.53 -4.50
CA THR A 8 -4.12 -2.58 -5.95
C THR A 8 -3.02 -1.81 -6.66
N LEU A 9 -2.24 -2.50 -7.50
CA LEU A 9 -1.25 -1.88 -8.36
C LEU A 9 -1.93 -1.14 -9.52
N LYS A 10 -1.26 -0.16 -10.12
CA LYS A 10 -1.74 0.49 -11.36
C LYS A 10 -1.97 -0.46 -12.52
N SER A 11 -1.27 -1.60 -12.54
CA SER A 11 -1.47 -2.70 -13.48
C SER A 11 -2.81 -3.43 -13.28
N GLY A 12 -3.54 -3.14 -12.20
CA GLY A 12 -4.81 -3.76 -11.83
C GLY A 12 -4.66 -5.02 -10.97
N PHE A 13 -3.43 -5.46 -10.69
CA PHE A 13 -3.18 -6.59 -9.80
C PHE A 13 -3.51 -6.24 -8.35
N LYS A 14 -4.12 -7.19 -7.65
CA LYS A 14 -4.57 -7.06 -6.26
C LYS A 14 -3.78 -8.00 -5.35
N TYR A 15 -3.42 -7.51 -4.17
CA TYR A 15 -2.66 -8.27 -3.17
C TYR A 15 -3.25 -8.04 -1.80
N GLN A 16 -3.36 -9.12 -1.04
CA GLN A 16 -3.62 -9.03 0.39
C GLN A 16 -2.29 -8.74 1.11
N VAL A 17 -2.29 -7.71 1.95
CA VAL A 17 -1.16 -7.29 2.76
C VAL A 17 -1.54 -7.15 4.22
N GLU A 18 -0.55 -7.40 5.07
CA GLU A 18 -0.68 -7.26 6.51
C GLU A 18 -0.15 -5.88 6.92
N LEU A 19 -1.01 -4.96 7.35
CA LEU A 19 -0.59 -3.66 7.87
C LEU A 19 0.07 -3.85 9.24
N HIS A 20 1.34 -3.47 9.32
CA HIS A 20 2.14 -3.53 10.54
C HIS A 20 2.01 -2.25 11.36
N SER A 21 1.92 -1.10 10.67
CA SER A 21 1.68 0.20 11.32
C SER A 21 0.79 1.08 10.45
N VAL A 22 -0.02 1.90 11.12
CA VAL A 22 -0.91 2.88 10.50
C VAL A 22 -0.64 4.22 11.19
N LYS A 23 -0.40 5.27 10.40
CA LYS A 23 -0.13 6.63 10.88
C LYS A 23 -1.36 7.48 10.62
N THR A 24 -2.09 7.79 11.69
CA THR A 24 -3.22 8.72 11.66
C THR A 24 -2.90 10.00 12.42
N ASP A 25 -3.51 11.12 12.03
CA ASP A 25 -3.46 12.35 12.81
C ASP A 25 -4.47 12.33 13.98
N SER A 26 -4.52 13.41 14.76
CA SER A 26 -5.45 13.57 15.89
C SER A 26 -6.93 13.64 15.48
N MET A 27 -7.22 13.83 14.19
CA MET A 27 -8.58 13.85 13.63
C MET A 27 -8.96 12.48 13.04
N GLY A 28 -8.03 11.51 13.01
CA GLY A 28 -8.25 10.17 12.48
C GLY A 28 -7.98 10.04 10.98
N ASN A 29 -7.44 11.06 10.32
CA ASN A 29 -7.11 10.97 8.89
C ASN A 29 -5.83 10.15 8.70
N LEU A 30 -5.80 9.34 7.64
CA LEU A 30 -4.66 8.50 7.31
C LEU A 30 -3.58 9.29 6.55
N HIS A 31 -2.33 9.22 7.02
CA HIS A 31 -1.18 9.86 6.37
C HIS A 31 -0.15 8.86 5.84
N GLY A 32 -0.18 7.62 6.32
CA GLY A 32 0.73 6.58 5.84
C GLY A 32 0.80 5.38 6.78
N GLY A 33 1.85 4.58 6.62
CA GLY A 33 2.04 3.40 7.43
C GLY A 33 3.10 2.48 6.86
N THR A 34 3.10 1.24 7.34
CA THR A 34 3.96 0.18 6.83
C THR A 34 3.13 -1.09 6.70
N PHE A 35 3.32 -1.83 5.62
CA PHE A 35 2.77 -3.17 5.47
C PHE A 35 3.90 -4.19 5.39
N LYS A 36 3.60 -5.43 5.78
CA LYS A 36 4.52 -6.54 5.65
C LYS A 36 4.61 -6.95 4.19
N ASN A 37 5.83 -7.01 3.70
CA ASN A 37 6.11 -7.52 2.38
C ASN A 37 6.14 -9.05 2.42
N ASN A 38 5.45 -9.69 1.48
CA ASN A 38 5.54 -11.13 1.29
C ASN A 38 6.33 -11.45 0.01
N THR A 39 6.91 -12.65 -0.04
CA THR A 39 7.76 -13.07 -1.16
C THR A 39 7.02 -13.01 -2.51
N ASP A 40 5.72 -13.28 -2.50
CA ASP A 40 4.87 -13.27 -3.71
C ASP A 40 4.67 -11.86 -4.27
N PHE A 41 4.43 -10.86 -3.41
CA PHE A 41 4.34 -9.45 -3.76
C PHE A 41 5.66 -8.95 -4.36
N GLN A 42 6.80 -9.25 -3.73
CA GLN A 42 8.10 -8.87 -4.27
C GLN A 42 8.36 -9.47 -5.65
N ALA A 43 8.02 -10.74 -5.84
CA ALA A 43 8.21 -11.42 -7.12
C ALA A 43 7.32 -10.82 -8.23
N GLN A 44 6.10 -10.40 -7.90
CA GLN A 44 5.19 -9.82 -8.88
C GLN A 44 5.49 -8.34 -9.16
N ILE A 45 5.83 -7.53 -8.15
CA ILE A 45 6.33 -6.14 -8.33
C ILE A 45 7.54 -6.12 -9.25
N LYS A 46 8.49 -7.04 -9.08
CA LYS A 46 9.67 -7.14 -9.96
C LYS A 46 9.30 -7.47 -11.40
N ARG A 47 8.25 -8.26 -11.63
CA ARG A 47 7.72 -8.56 -12.97
C ARG A 47 7.03 -7.33 -13.56
N ASP A 48 6.17 -6.68 -12.80
CA ASP A 48 5.43 -5.49 -13.23
C ASP A 48 6.37 -4.32 -13.52
N ALA A 49 7.41 -4.10 -12.71
CA ALA A 49 8.41 -3.06 -12.94
C ALA A 49 9.19 -3.28 -14.24
N ARG A 50 9.47 -4.54 -14.59
CA ARG A 50 10.10 -4.91 -15.88
C ARG A 50 9.16 -4.63 -17.05
N THR A 51 7.87 -4.97 -16.91
CA THR A 51 6.86 -4.74 -17.95
C THR A 51 6.57 -3.26 -18.16
N ALA A 52 6.46 -2.48 -17.08
CA ALA A 52 6.19 -1.05 -17.13
C ALA A 52 7.41 -0.21 -17.55
N GLY A 53 8.61 -0.80 -17.57
CA GLY A 53 9.85 -0.13 -17.94
C GLY A 53 10.31 0.95 -16.96
N SER A 54 9.67 1.09 -15.80
CA SER A 54 10.01 2.10 -14.79
C SER A 54 9.57 1.70 -13.38
N TRP A 55 10.47 1.83 -12.42
CA TRP A 55 10.18 1.64 -10.99
C TRP A 55 9.19 2.67 -10.43
N LYS A 56 9.17 3.88 -10.99
CA LYS A 56 8.24 4.92 -10.55
C LYS A 56 6.78 4.52 -10.80
N ALA A 57 6.52 3.76 -11.86
CA ALA A 57 5.18 3.29 -12.19
C ALA A 57 4.63 2.29 -11.18
N VAL A 58 5.50 1.57 -10.46
CA VAL A 58 5.09 0.59 -9.43
C VAL A 58 5.10 1.17 -8.02
N GLN A 59 5.52 2.41 -7.81
CA GLN A 59 5.49 3.07 -6.48
C GLN A 59 4.13 3.69 -6.17
N GLU A 60 3.34 4.01 -7.18
CA GLU A 60 2.00 4.55 -7.03
C GLU A 60 0.98 3.41 -7.03
N MET A 61 0.25 3.26 -5.93
CA MET A 61 -0.70 2.16 -5.70
C MET A 61 -1.97 2.70 -5.05
N ASN A 62 -2.98 1.85 -4.98
CA ASN A 62 -4.14 2.05 -4.13
C ASN A 62 -4.10 1.05 -2.98
N ILE A 63 -4.52 1.47 -1.78
CA ILE A 63 -4.71 0.58 -0.63
C ILE A 63 -6.10 0.73 -0.06
N GLN A 64 -6.72 -0.39 0.32
CA GLN A 64 -7.98 -0.44 1.02
C GLN A 64 -7.87 -1.30 2.28
N PHE A 65 -8.32 -0.81 3.43
CA PHE A 65 -8.29 -1.58 4.68
C PHE A 65 -9.26 -1.04 5.73
N TYR A 66 -9.52 -1.82 6.79
CA TYR A 66 -10.39 -1.42 7.89
C TYR A 66 -9.61 -1.20 9.19
N TYR A 67 -9.66 0.01 9.75
CA TYR A 67 -8.92 0.37 10.95
C TYR A 67 -9.76 1.24 11.88
N HIS A 68 -9.88 0.82 13.15
CA HIS A 68 -10.61 1.53 14.21
C HIS A 68 -12.05 1.97 13.86
N GLY A 69 -12.83 1.11 13.18
CA GLY A 69 -14.21 1.46 12.83
C GLY A 69 -14.36 2.10 11.45
N ASN A 70 -13.25 2.46 10.80
CA ASN A 70 -13.25 3.18 9.53
C ASN A 70 -12.67 2.32 8.41
N THR A 71 -13.29 2.40 7.24
CA THR A 71 -12.73 1.85 6.00
C THR A 71 -11.95 2.94 5.30
N PHE A 72 -10.65 2.72 5.13
CA PHE A 72 -9.80 3.59 4.35
C PHE A 72 -9.67 3.05 2.94
N HIS A 73 -9.74 3.94 1.97
CA HIS A 73 -9.45 3.66 0.57
C HIS A 73 -8.60 4.81 0.07
N CYS A 74 -7.35 4.58 -0.28
CA CYS A 74 -6.38 5.66 -0.51
C CYS A 74 -5.45 5.36 -1.68
N ASP A 75 -5.16 6.38 -2.46
CA ASP A 75 -3.98 6.40 -3.32
C ASP A 75 -2.76 6.64 -2.45
N ILE A 76 -1.74 5.81 -2.63
CA ILE A 76 -0.51 5.80 -1.85
C ILE A 76 0.73 5.84 -2.75
N LEU A 77 1.81 6.35 -2.17
CA LEU A 77 3.17 6.22 -2.67
C LEU A 77 3.95 5.33 -1.73
N VAL A 78 4.59 4.29 -2.28
CA VAL A 78 5.40 3.34 -1.51
C VAL A 78 6.88 3.57 -1.80
N GLN A 79 7.65 3.80 -0.75
CA GLN A 79 9.10 3.84 -0.78
C GLN A 79 9.68 2.47 -0.44
N ASP A 80 10.81 2.14 -1.05
CA ASP A 80 11.59 0.93 -0.75
C ASP A 80 10.75 -0.36 -0.71
N LEU A 81 9.99 -0.57 -1.79
CA LEU A 81 9.05 -1.68 -2.03
C LEU A 81 9.59 -3.10 -1.85
N LEU A 82 10.91 -3.25 -1.73
CA LEU A 82 11.59 -4.54 -1.57
C LEU A 82 12.09 -4.79 -0.14
N GLU A 83 11.90 -3.84 0.78
CA GLU A 83 12.15 -4.08 2.19
C GLU A 83 11.06 -4.96 2.80
N ASP A 84 11.35 -5.53 3.97
CA ASP A 84 10.38 -6.38 4.70
C ASP A 84 9.16 -5.59 5.17
N TYR A 85 9.33 -4.28 5.42
CA TYR A 85 8.27 -3.38 5.86
C TYR A 85 8.28 -2.06 5.07
N PRO A 86 7.87 -2.07 3.78
CA PRO A 86 7.85 -0.87 2.96
C PRO A 86 6.98 0.22 3.59
N VAL A 87 7.47 1.45 3.49
CA VAL A 87 6.76 2.63 4.00
C VAL A 87 5.87 3.17 2.90
N PHE A 88 4.59 3.35 3.21
CA PHE A 88 3.69 4.07 2.32
C PHE A 88 3.26 5.41 2.91
N GLN A 89 3.02 6.36 2.01
CA GLN A 89 2.43 7.66 2.30
C GLN A 89 1.13 7.80 1.54
N VAL A 90 0.11 8.37 2.19
CA VAL A 90 -1.15 8.67 1.53
C VAL A 90 -0.95 9.90 0.65
N VAL A 91 -1.31 9.76 -0.62
CA VAL A 91 -1.38 10.86 -1.58
C VAL A 91 -2.76 11.49 -1.53
N LYS A 92 -3.79 10.63 -1.52
CA LYS A 92 -5.19 11.05 -1.55
C LYS A 92 -6.07 9.98 -0.96
N GLU A 93 -6.98 10.37 -0.08
CA GLU A 93 -8.09 9.51 0.33
C GLU A 93 -9.18 9.52 -0.76
N LEU A 94 -9.56 8.33 -1.19
CA LEU A 94 -10.66 8.11 -2.12
C LEU A 94 -11.93 7.99 -1.28
N SER A 95 -12.67 9.09 -1.18
CA SER A 95 -14.01 9.08 -0.60
C SER A 95 -14.87 8.02 -1.28
N MET A 96 -15.54 7.19 -0.47
CA MET A 96 -16.61 6.29 -0.95
C MET A 96 -17.78 7.08 -1.52
#